data_AF-F5S913-F1
#
_entry.id   AF-F5S913-F1
#
_cell.length_a   1.000
_cell.length_b   1.000
_cell.length_c   1.000
_cell.angle_alpha   90.00
_cell.angle_beta   90.00
_cell.angle_gamma   90.00
#
_symmetry.space_group_name_H-M   'P 1'
#
loop_
_entity.id
_entity.type
_entity.pdbx_description
1 polymer ?
#
loop_
_entity_poly.entity_id
_entity_poly.type
_entity_poly.pdbx_seq_one_letter_code
_entity_poly.pdbx_strand_id
1 'polypeptide(L)' 'MQLTDKLRTLRELNEFSQEEMAAKLGMSTNGYAKIERGVRRLDIPKLEQIAEVLAWIYWR' A
#
# COMPACT_ATOMS: atom_id res chain seq x y z
N MET A 1 14.13 7.14 -5.98
CA MET A 1 12.72 6.84 -5.59
C MET A 1 12.67 6.59 -4.10
N GLN A 2 11.78 7.27 -3.38
CA GLN A 2 11.50 6.98 -1.98
C GLN A 2 10.61 5.73 -1.87
N LEU A 3 10.57 5.08 -0.70
CA LEU A 3 9.76 3.89 -0.44
C LEU A 3 8.28 4.12 -0.77
N THR A 4 7.77 5.31 -0.46
CA THR A 4 6.38 5.71 -0.71
C THR A 4 6.07 5.86 -2.19
N ASP A 5 7.04 6.27 -3.01
CA ASP A 5 6.90 6.31 -4.46
C ASP A 5 6.78 4.90 -5.02
N LYS A 6 7.62 3.97 -4.53
CA LYS A 6 7.54 2.54 -4.90
C LYS A 6 6.19 1.94 -4.54
N LEU A 7 5.64 2.29 -3.37
CA LEU A 7 4.32 1.82 -2.93
C LEU A 7 3.21 2.25 -3.89
N ARG A 8 3.22 3.53 -4.28
CA ARG A 8 2.26 4.08 -5.25
C ARG A 8 2.39 3.38 -6.59
N THR A 9 3.61 3.26 -7.11
CA THR A 9 3.86 2.58 -8.39
C THR A 9 3.36 1.15 -8.37
N LEU A 10 3.65 0.38 -7.31
CA LEU A 10 3.16 -1.00 -7.19
C LEU A 10 1.63 -1.06 -7.10
N ARG A 11 1.00 -0.16 -6.34
CA ARG A 11 -0.47 -0.10 -6.27
C ARG A 11 -1.08 0.14 -7.65
N GLU A 12 -0.55 1.10 -8.39
CA GLU A 12 -1.05 1.48 -9.72
C GLU A 12 -0.80 0.39 -10.77
N LEU A 13 0.34 -0.30 -10.70
CA LEU A 13 0.62 -1.46 -11.55
C LEU A 13 -0.34 -2.64 -11.30
N ASN A 14 -0.92 -2.72 -10.10
CA ASN A 14 -1.92 -3.71 -9.73
C ASN A 14 -3.36 -3.19 -9.91
N GLU A 15 -3.53 -2.02 -10.56
CA GLU A 15 -4.82 -1.38 -10.85
C GLU A 15 -5.69 -1.11 -9.61
N PHE A 16 -5.08 -1.04 -8.43
CA PHE A 16 -5.81 -0.75 -7.20
C PHE A 16 -5.99 0.75 -7.00
N SER A 17 -7.20 1.16 -6.67
CA SER A 17 -7.49 2.45 -6.05
C SER A 17 -6.91 2.53 -4.63
N GLN A 18 -6.81 3.74 -4.09
CA GLN A 18 -6.40 3.92 -2.68
C GLN A 18 -7.45 3.33 -1.74
N GLU A 19 -8.73 3.37 -2.13
CA GLU A 19 -9.86 2.80 -1.41
C GLU A 19 -9.77 1.28 -1.33
N GLU A 20 -9.51 0.59 -2.45
CA GLU A 20 -9.36 -0.87 -2.48
C GLU A 20 -8.16 -1.32 -1.65
N MET A 21 -7.04 -0.61 -1.77
CA MET A 21 -5.85 -0.93 -0.99
C MET A 21 -6.09 -0.72 0.51
N ALA A 22 -6.75 0.37 0.89
CA ALA A 22 -7.10 0.63 2.28
C ALA A 22 -8.09 -0.41 2.84
N ALA A 23 -9.08 -0.84 2.05
CA ALA A 23 -10.02 -1.88 2.42
C ALA A 23 -9.31 -3.23 2.67
N LYS A 24 -8.40 -3.64 1.77
CA LYS A 24 -7.59 -4.86 1.93
C LYS A 24 -6.69 -4.83 3.16
N LEU A 25 -6.24 -3.64 3.56
CA LEU A 25 -5.39 -3.41 4.75
C LEU A 25 -6.20 -3.16 6.03
N GLY A 26 -7.53 -3.19 5.98
CA GLY A 26 -8.40 -2.92 7.13
C GLY A 26 -8.22 -1.53 7.72
N MET A 27 -7.97 -0.51 6.89
CA MET A 27 -7.73 0.87 7.33
C MET A 27 -8.51 1.90 6.49
N SER A 28 -8.51 3.16 6.91
CA SER A 28 -9.16 4.23 6.14
C SER A 28 -8.35 4.65 4.93
N THR A 29 -9.04 5.01 3.83
CA THR A 29 -8.42 5.55 2.60
C THR A 29 -7.52 6.74 2.90
N ASN A 30 -7.98 7.68 3.75
CA ASN A 30 -7.17 8.82 4.19
C ASN A 30 -5.91 8.40 4.95
N GLY A 31 -5.99 7.33 5.75
CA GLY A 31 -4.83 6.76 6.43
C GLY A 31 -3.82 6.22 5.43
N TYR A 32 -4.27 5.50 4.41
CA TYR A 32 -3.44 4.97 3.34
C TYR A 32 -2.83 6.08 2.47
N ALA A 33 -3.60 7.11 2.10
CA ALA A 33 -3.10 8.25 1.34
C ALA A 33 -2.01 9.05 2.07
N LYS A 34 -1.98 9.04 3.42
CA LYS A 34 -0.90 9.64 4.23
C LYS A 34 0.38 8.81 4.18
N ILE A 35 0.26 7.49 4.05
CA ILE A 35 1.39 6.58 3.86
C ILE A 35 2.07 6.89 2.53
N GLU A 36 1.32 6.97 1.43
CA GLU A 36 1.88 7.28 0.10
C GLU A 36 2.51 8.68 0.00
N ARG A 37 2.11 9.60 0.87
CA ARG A 37 2.70 10.96 0.97
C ARG A 37 3.92 11.03 1.89
N GLY A 38 4.30 9.94 2.55
CA GLY A 38 5.42 9.93 3.51
C GLY A 38 5.17 10.70 4.81
N VAL A 39 3.91 11.06 5.09
CA VAL A 39 3.52 11.80 6.30
C VAL A 39 3.60 10.91 7.55
N ARG A 40 3.50 9.59 7.37
CA ARG A 40 3.58 8.61 8.45
C ARG A 40 4.70 7.62 8.15
N ARG A 41 5.57 7.38 9.14
CA ARG A 41 6.55 6.28 9.10
C ARG A 41 5.80 4.95 9.13
N LEU A 42 6.11 4.09 8.17
CA LEU A 42 5.64 2.70 8.17
C LEU A 42 6.49 1.90 9.16
N ASP A 43 5.83 1.12 10.02
CA ASP A 43 6.50 0.07 10.78
C ASP A 43 6.65 -1.20 9.93
N ILE A 44 7.53 -2.10 10.34
CA ILE A 44 7.79 -3.35 9.62
C ILE A 44 6.52 -4.21 9.47
N PRO A 45 5.69 -4.41 10.51
CA PRO A 45 4.47 -5.20 10.36
C PRO A 45 3.49 -4.64 9.32
N LYS A 46 3.35 -3.31 9.21
CA LYS A 46 2.52 -2.71 8.17
C LYS A 46 3.12 -2.88 6.79
N LEU A 47 4.45 -2.83 6.65
CA LEU A 47 5.12 -3.12 5.38
C LEU A 47 4.89 -4.55 4.93
N GLU A 48 4.95 -5.51 5.85
CA GLU A 48 4.67 -6.93 5.58
C GLU A 48 3.24 -7.11 5.08
N GLN A 49 2.23 -6.51 5.73
CA GLN A 49 0.84 -6.55 5.29
C GLN A 49 0.64 -5.96 3.89
N ILE A 50 1.30 -4.83 3.59
CA ILE A 50 1.22 -4.22 2.27
C ILE A 50 1.89 -5.12 1.22
N ALA A 51 3.05 -5.70 1.56
CA ALA A 51 3.74 -6.63 0.70
C ALA A 51 2.88 -7.87 0.40
N GLU A 52 2.18 -8.43 1.39
CA GLU A 52 1.27 -9.57 1.20
C GLU A 52 0.12 -9.23 0.24
N VAL A 53 -0.53 -8.07 0.43
CA VAL A 53 -1.64 -7.64 -0.44
C VAL A 53 -1.17 -7.44 -1.89
N LEU A 54 0.02 -6.87 -2.09
CA LEU A 54 0.61 -6.66 -3.42
C LEU A 54 1.15 -7.98 -4.02
N ALA A 55 1.67 -8.89 -3.21
CA ALA A 55 2.24 -10.16 -3.65
C ALA A 55 1.18 -11.24 -3.95
N TRP A 56 -0.02 -11.14 -3.35
CA TRP A 56 -1.12 -12.09 -3.57
C TRP A 56 -1.56 -12.22 -5.04
N ILE A 57 -1.19 -11.25 -5.88
CA ILE A 57 -1.47 -11.22 -7.32
C ILE A 57 -0.48 -12.07 -8.13
N TYR A 58 0.76 -12.23 -7.68
CA TYR A 58 1.79 -12.99 -8.41
C TYR A 58 1.66 -14.52 -8.24
N TRP A 59 0.81 -14.97 -7.31
CA TRP A 59 0.57 -16.39 -7.03
C TRP A 59 -0.73 -16.93 -7.65
N ARG A 60 -1.36 -16.16 -8.53
CA ARG A 60 -2.54 -16.55 -9.31
C ARG A 60 -2.25 -16.44 -10.80
#